data_AF-A0A6I2QZR5-F1
#
_entry.id   AF-A0A6I2QZR5-F1
#
_cell.length_a   1.000
_cell.length_b   1.000
_cell.length_c   1.000
_cell.angle_alpha   90.00
_cell.angle_beta   90.00
_cell.angle_gamma   90.00
#
_symmetry.space_group_name_H-M   'P 1'
#
loop_
_entity.id
_entity.type
_entity.pdbx_description
1 polymer ?
#
loop_
_entity_poly.entity_id
_entity_poly.type
_entity_poly.pdbx_seq_one_letter_code
_entity_poly.pdbx_strand_id
1 'polypeptide(L)' 'MEVVYVVVGILIGYVVSSIIRRKHPVGFLRIDKSDPDGPYLFLELKKNVNEIIAQRTVLLEVKREDFIPHK' A
#
# COMPACT_ATOMS: atom_id res chain seq x y z
N MET A 1 40.57 -3.13 -1.35
CA MET A 1 39.70 -3.70 -0.29
C MET A 1 38.58 -2.74 0.09
N GLU A 2 38.89 -1.47 0.39
CA GLU A 2 37.90 -0.44 0.77
C GLU A 2 36.78 -0.22 -0.27
N VAL A 3 37.12 -0.11 -1.55
CA VAL A 3 36.15 0.06 -2.64
C VAL A 3 35.17 -1.12 -2.74
N VAL A 4 35.64 -2.34 -2.42
CA VAL A 4 34.79 -3.54 -2.46
C VAL A 4 33.70 -3.46 -1.39
N TYR A 5 34.03 -3.00 -0.18
CA TYR A 5 33.05 -2.84 0.89
C TYR A 5 31.99 -1.77 0.56
N VAL A 6 32.39 -0.68 -0.10
CA VAL A 6 31.46 0.36 -0.55
C VAL A 6 30.48 -0.20 -1.59
N VAL A 7 30.98 -0.94 -2.59
CA VAL A 7 30.13 -1.54 -3.63
C VAL A 7 29.15 -2.56 -3.04
N VAL A 8 29.59 -3.39 -2.10
CA VAL A 8 28.73 -4.35 -1.41
C VAL A 8 27.65 -3.63 -0.59
N GLY A 9 27.99 -2.56 0.12
CA GLY A 9 27.04 -1.75 0.88
C GLY A 9 25.95 -1.16 -0.02
N ILE A 10 26.33 -0.61 -1.18
CA ILE A 10 25.38 -0.06 -2.17
C ILE A 10 24.46 -1.15 -2.72
N LEU A 11 25.00 -2.33 -3.05
CA LEU A 11 24.20 -3.45 -3.55
C LEU A 11 23.17 -3.93 -2.53
N ILE A 12 23.57 -4.08 -1.26
CA ILE A 12 22.64 -4.45 -0.18
C ILE A 12 21.56 -3.38 -0.01
N GLY A 13 21.96 -2.11 0.06
CA GLY A 13 21.01 -1.00 0.17
C GLY A 13 20.01 -0.95 -0.99
N TYR A 14 20.48 -1.22 -2.21
CA TYR A 14 19.64 -1.29 -3.40
C TYR A 14 18.64 -2.46 -3.33
N VAL A 15 19.09 -3.66 -2.98
CA VAL A 15 18.24 -4.85 -2.87
C VAL A 15 17.15 -4.67 -1.81
N VAL A 16 17.52 -4.21 -0.61
CA VAL A 16 16.58 -3.94 0.48
C VAL A 16 15.54 -2.90 0.07
N SER A 17 15.99 -1.79 -0.52
CA SER A 17 15.10 -0.73 -1.00
C SER A 17 14.16 -1.22 -2.11
N SER A 18 14.63 -2.10 -2.99
CA SER A 18 13.80 -2.71 -4.05
C SER A 18 12.72 -3.61 -3.47
N ILE A 19 13.04 -4.45 -2.48
CA ILE A 19 12.08 -5.34 -1.81
C ILE A 19 10.99 -4.53 -1.10
N ILE A 20 11.38 -3.47 -0.39
CA ILE A 20 10.42 -2.59 0.31
C ILE A 20 9.49 -1.89 -0.71
N ARG A 21 10.06 -1.36 -1.82
CA ARG A 21 9.27 -0.71 -2.88
C ARG A 21 8.34 -1.67 -3.64
N ARG A 22 8.68 -2.96 -3.70
CA ARG A 22 7.83 -4.01 -4.31
C ARG A 22 6.64 -4.41 -3.47
N LYS A 23 6.48 -3.91 -2.23
CA LYS A 23 5.23 -4.05 -1.47
C LYS A 23 4.15 -3.22 -2.15
N HIS A 24 3.54 -3.76 -3.20
CA HIS A 24 2.39 -3.17 -3.84
C HIS A 24 1.20 -3.20 -2.88
N PRO A 25 0.47 -2.08 -2.75
CA PRO A 25 -0.79 -2.06 -2.00
C PRO A 25 -1.71 -3.17 -2.52
N VAL A 26 -2.31 -3.94 -1.62
CA VAL A 26 -3.26 -5.01 -1.99
C VAL A 26 -4.62 -4.45 -2.42
N GLY A 27 -4.82 -3.15 -2.21
CA GLY A 27 -6.07 -2.46 -2.37
C GLY A 27 -5.99 -1.00 -1.95
N PHE A 28 -7.14 -0.36 -1.90
CA PHE A 28 -7.33 0.98 -1.40
C PHE A 28 -8.15 0.99 -0.12
N LEU A 29 -7.80 1.89 0.80
CA LEU A 29 -8.67 2.29 1.89
C LEU A 29 -9.30 3.62 1.48
N ARG A 30 -10.57 3.57 1.08
CA ARG A 30 -11.30 4.74 0.64
C ARG A 30 -11.99 5.41 1.81
N ILE A 31 -11.91 6.74 1.87
CA ILE A 31 -12.59 7.57 2.85
C ILE A 31 -13.68 8.33 2.11
N ASP A 32 -14.94 8.08 2.45
CA ASP A 32 -16.09 8.80 1.94
C ASP A 32 -16.59 9.78 2.99
N LYS A 33 -16.67 11.06 2.65
CA LYS A 33 -17.13 12.12 3.54
C LYS A 33 -18.48 12.70 3.13
N SER A 34 -19.09 12.15 2.09
CA SER A 34 -20.35 12.65 1.54
C SER A 34 -21.58 12.30 2.39
N ASP A 35 -21.42 11.38 3.34
CA ASP A 35 -22.52 10.94 4.19
C ASP A 35 -22.77 11.90 5.39
N PRO A 36 -24.03 12.32 5.63
CA PRO A 36 -24.38 13.21 6.75
C PRO A 36 -24.13 12.60 8.14
N ASP A 37 -24.06 11.27 8.27
CA ASP A 37 -23.82 10.59 9.55
C ASP A 37 -22.33 10.53 9.92
N GLY A 38 -21.43 10.90 9.00
CA GLY A 38 -19.98 11.01 9.24
C GLY A 38 -19.12 10.29 8.19
N PRO A 39 -17.78 10.36 8.30
CA PRO A 39 -16.90 9.76 7.31
C PRO A 39 -16.91 8.23 7.37
N TYR A 40 -17.22 7.57 6.26
CA TYR A 40 -17.16 6.11 6.11
C TYR A 40 -15.84 5.65 5.52
N LEU A 41 -15.45 4.42 5.86
CA LEU A 41 -14.26 3.75 5.35
C LEU A 41 -14.66 2.52 4.53
N PHE A 42 -14.21 2.47 3.28
CA PHE A 42 -14.45 1.34 2.39
C PHE A 42 -13.13 0.67 2.00
N LEU A 43 -13.09 -0.66 2.13
CA LEU A 43 -11.97 -1.47 1.71
C LEU A 43 -12.18 -1.94 0.27
N GLU A 44 -11.35 -1.45 -0.65
CA GLU A 44 -11.37 -1.86 -2.06
C GLU A 44 -10.15 -2.75 -2.35
N LEU A 45 -10.36 -4.05 -2.57
CA LEU A 45 -9.25 -4.98 -2.83
C LEU A 45 -8.96 -5.09 -4.33
N LYS A 46 -7.68 -4.96 -4.71
CA LYS A 46 -7.20 -5.28 -6.07
C LYS A 46 -6.87 -6.75 -6.25
N LYS A 47 -6.67 -7.47 -5.13
CA LYS A 47 -6.29 -8.88 -5.07
C LYS A 47 -7.42 -9.73 -4.53
N ASN A 48 -7.37 -11.03 -4.78
CA ASN A 48 -8.34 -11.97 -4.24
C ASN A 48 -8.27 -12.00 -2.70
N VAL A 49 -9.42 -12.13 -2.04
CA VAL A 49 -9.53 -12.23 -0.57
C VAL A 49 -8.69 -13.38 -0.01
N ASN A 50 -8.62 -14.52 -0.71
CA ASN A 50 -7.83 -15.68 -0.30
C ASN A 50 -6.33 -15.37 -0.23
N GLU A 51 -5.83 -14.46 -1.08
CA GLU A 51 -4.42 -14.03 -1.04
C GLU A 51 -4.12 -13.12 0.16
N ILE A 52 -5.15 -12.47 0.71
CA ILE A 52 -5.03 -11.54 1.83
C ILE A 52 -5.20 -12.26 3.17
N ILE A 53 -6.09 -13.25 3.25
CA ILE A 53 -6.35 -14.04 4.47
C ILE A 53 -5.06 -14.68 5.01
N ALA A 54 -4.16 -15.12 4.12
CA ALA A 54 -2.89 -15.72 4.51
C ALA A 54 -1.85 -14.72 5.04
N GLN A 55 -2.10 -13.41 4.95
CA GLN A 55 -1.13 -12.37 5.29
C GLN A 55 -1.38 -11.80 6.69
N ARG A 56 -0.32 -11.72 7.49
CA ARG A 56 -0.37 -11.09 8.83
C ARG A 56 -0.65 -9.58 8.78
N THR A 57 -0.21 -8.91 7.72
CA THR A 57 -0.36 -7.46 7.55
C THR A 57 -0.38 -7.13 6.08
N VAL A 58 -1.25 -6.21 5.68
CA VAL A 58 -1.37 -5.72 4.31
C VAL A 58 -1.13 -4.22 4.23
N LEU A 59 -0.66 -3.76 3.08
CA LEU A 59 -0.55 -2.34 2.75
C LEU A 59 -1.76 -1.93 1.91
N LEU A 60 -2.39 -0.82 2.28
CA LEU A 60 -3.50 -0.20 1.55
C LEU A 60 -3.12 1.23 1.17
N GLU A 61 -3.49 1.65 -0.03
CA GLU A 61 -3.33 3.03 -0.49
C GLU A 61 -4.59 3.84 -0.14
N VAL A 62 -4.43 5.02 0.46
CA VAL A 62 -5.60 5.79 0.91
C VAL A 62 -6.15 6.63 -0.23
N LYS A 63 -7.44 6.42 -0.56
CA LYS A 63 -8.18 7.25 -1.51
C LYS A 63 -9.14 8.18 -0.78
N ARG A 64 -9.11 9.46 -1.12
CA ARG A 64 -10.00 10.50 -0.57
C ARG A 64 -10.90 11.02 -1.69
N GLU A 65 -11.67 10.13 -2.28
CA GLU A 65 -12.58 10.43 -3.39
C GLU A 65 -14.01 10.19 -2.90
N ASP A 66 -14.85 11.22 -2.97
CA ASP A 66 -16.26 11.11 -2.58
C ASP A 66 -16.99 10.15 -3.53
N PHE A 67 -17.76 9.21 -2.98
CA PHE A 67 -18.42 8.16 -3.78
C PHE A 67 -19.72 8.65 -4.41
N ILE A 68 -20.37 9.61 -3.78
CA ILE A 68 -21.67 10.12 -4.21
C ILE A 68 -21.44 11.40 -5.05
N PRO A 69 -21.57 11.33 -6.39
CA PRO A 69 -21.67 12.55 -7.18
C PRO A 69 -22.90 13.32 -6.71
N HIS A 70 -22.67 14.52 -6.19
CA HIS A 70 -23.77 15.43 -5.86
C HIS A 70 -24.38 15.89 -7.19
N LYS A 71 -25.68 15.66 -7.37
CA LYS A 71 -26.47 16.25 -8.45
C LYS A 71 -26.81 17.70 -8.13
#